data_AF-A0A091DTL1-F1
#
_entry.id   AF-A0A091DTL1-F1
#
_cell.length_a   1.000
_cell.length_b   1.000
_cell.length_c   1.000
_cell.angle_alpha   90.00
_cell.angle_beta   90.00
_cell.angle_gamma   90.00
#
_symmetry.space_group_name_H-M   'P 1'
#
loop_
_entity.id
_entity.type
_entity.pdbx_description
1 polymer ?
#
loop_
_entity_poly.entity_id
_entity_poly.type
_entity_poly.pdbx_seq_one_letter_code
_entity_poly.pdbx_strand_id
1 'polypeptide(L)'
;MSRSLKPDLKVWRQAATIVLAAGWKSPGAAASSVQSAEDFRLLLLQRSKSQGFLPGAHVFPGGALDASDRSADWLQLFAPHHLPPRFGLGPAPAQRSAVPELPNSQPTSLPEVADGDAAALPDDVALRICAIREAFEEAGALLLRPRGVRRISESQDSAPDLDCSLEPPPDVSIWRTRVSGDARHFLDLCAQLDCTPNIWALHDWSGWLTPFVAEKRHRFDTSFYLCCLREQPPIQPDLTEVVDCQWLSPSEATKSFLSKEIWLAPPQFYEIRRLENFASLSNLHKFCLEHASERTERWRPVTCVTADGMIQLYPGDELYLEDSHLLEKVLSTEKKTEEIMKEAKKLHRLVQHSRHHYSIHVTIPSKGKHIYPKSYVVNKSHL
;
A
#
# COMPACT_ATOMS: atom_id res chain seq x y z
N MET A 1 31.69 -18.33 28.48
CA MET A 1 30.97 -17.04 28.35
C MET A 1 30.37 -16.98 26.96
N SER A 2 29.09 -17.31 26.85
CA SER A 2 28.34 -17.32 25.58
C SER A 2 28.09 -15.87 25.16
N ARG A 3 28.60 -15.46 23.99
CA ARG A 3 28.28 -14.17 23.38
C ARG A 3 26.80 -14.18 23.01
N SER A 4 26.01 -13.39 23.73
CA SER A 4 24.66 -13.01 23.33
C SER A 4 24.78 -12.24 22.00
N LEU A 5 24.41 -12.89 20.91
CA LEU A 5 24.10 -12.21 19.64
C LEU A 5 22.88 -11.34 19.91
N LYS A 6 23.08 -10.02 20.03
CA LYS A 6 21.98 -9.07 19.88
C LYS A 6 21.43 -9.25 18.45
N PRO A 7 20.17 -9.64 18.23
CA PRO A 7 19.62 -9.66 16.89
C PRO A 7 19.53 -8.21 16.39
N ASP A 8 20.06 -7.98 15.18
CA ASP A 8 20.08 -6.68 14.52
C ASP A 8 18.67 -6.08 14.41
N LEU A 9 18.53 -4.83 14.87
CA LEU A 9 17.28 -4.07 14.97
C LEU A 9 16.72 -3.55 13.63
N LYS A 10 17.22 -3.98 12.47
CA LYS A 10 16.65 -3.63 11.16
C LYS A 10 15.74 -4.75 10.64
N VAL A 11 14.65 -4.97 11.35
CA VAL A 11 13.76 -6.12 11.13
C VAL A 11 12.86 -5.95 9.88
N TRP A 12 12.51 -4.72 9.51
CA TRP A 12 11.67 -4.42 8.33
C TRP A 12 12.39 -3.49 7.35
N ARG A 13 12.31 -3.80 6.06
CA ARG A 13 12.69 -2.90 4.97
C ARG A 13 11.55 -1.92 4.68
N GLN A 14 11.84 -0.63 4.54
CA GLN A 14 10.83 0.33 4.11
C GLN A 14 10.41 0.05 2.67
N ALA A 15 9.12 0.17 2.41
CA ALA A 15 8.51 -0.06 1.11
C ALA A 15 7.36 0.91 0.88
N ALA A 16 6.99 1.10 -0.38
CA ALA A 16 5.82 1.88 -0.75
C ALA A 16 4.98 1.11 -1.78
N THR A 17 3.66 1.26 -1.66
CA THR A 17 2.67 0.65 -2.55
C THR A 17 1.71 1.73 -3.00
N ILE A 18 1.30 1.69 -4.26
CA ILE A 18 0.26 2.57 -4.79
C ILE A 18 -0.97 1.78 -5.19
N VAL A 19 -2.11 2.15 -4.63
CA VAL A 19 -3.43 1.71 -5.05
C VAL A 19 -3.87 2.68 -6.15
N LEU A 20 -3.78 2.25 -7.40
CA LEU A 20 -4.29 3.03 -8.53
C LEU A 20 -5.77 2.72 -8.74
N ALA A 21 -6.63 3.72 -8.51
CA ALA A 21 -8.06 3.65 -8.75
C ALA A 21 -8.41 4.52 -9.95
N ALA A 22 -9.00 3.96 -11.00
CA ALA A 22 -9.32 4.70 -12.21
C ALA A 22 -10.81 4.63 -12.52
N GLY A 23 -11.34 5.75 -13.03
CA GLY A 23 -12.74 5.84 -13.45
C GLY A 23 -13.03 4.84 -14.57
N TRP A 24 -14.18 4.19 -14.49
CA TRP A 24 -14.64 3.22 -15.48
C TRP A 24 -16.08 3.49 -15.86
N LYS A 25 -16.30 3.99 -17.08
CA LYS A 25 -17.63 4.02 -17.67
C LYS A 25 -17.84 2.69 -18.38
N SER A 26 -18.70 1.84 -17.81
CA SER A 26 -19.05 0.57 -18.44
C SER A 26 -19.44 0.81 -19.91
N PRO A 27 -18.86 0.08 -20.88
CA PRO A 27 -19.15 0.27 -22.29
C PRO A 27 -20.60 -0.17 -22.59
N GLY A 28 -21.55 0.76 -22.44
CA GLY A 28 -22.95 0.62 -22.85
C GLY A 28 -23.77 -0.41 -22.06
N ALA A 29 -25.04 -0.11 -21.79
CA ALA A 29 -25.99 -0.99 -21.11
C ALA A 29 -26.43 -2.22 -21.95
N ALA A 30 -25.66 -2.63 -22.96
CA ALA A 30 -25.95 -3.74 -23.83
C ALA A 30 -24.77 -4.72 -23.80
N ALA A 31 -24.95 -5.85 -23.08
CA ALA A 31 -24.13 -7.07 -23.12
C ALA A 31 -23.23 -7.45 -21.91
N SER A 32 -23.51 -6.98 -20.69
CA SER A 32 -22.93 -7.61 -19.48
C SER A 32 -23.98 -7.74 -18.37
N SER A 33 -24.29 -8.97 -17.97
CA SER A 33 -25.18 -9.29 -16.84
C SER A 33 -24.51 -9.10 -15.47
N VAL A 34 -23.33 -8.47 -15.40
CA VAL A 34 -22.63 -8.15 -14.17
C VAL A 34 -22.21 -6.69 -14.25
N GLN A 35 -23.12 -5.78 -13.85
CA GLN A 35 -22.72 -4.41 -13.56
C GLN A 35 -21.99 -4.41 -12.22
N SER A 36 -20.72 -4.00 -12.24
CA SER A 36 -20.00 -3.68 -11.01
C SER A 36 -20.77 -2.61 -10.24
N ALA A 37 -20.84 -2.74 -8.91
CA ALA A 37 -21.51 -1.76 -8.06
C ALA A 37 -20.73 -0.43 -8.00
N GLU A 38 -19.41 -0.51 -8.20
CA GLU A 38 -18.49 0.61 -8.20
C GLU A 38 -18.20 1.11 -9.62
N ASP A 39 -18.14 2.44 -9.80
CA ASP A 39 -17.78 3.11 -11.07
C ASP A 39 -16.27 3.26 -11.31
N PHE A 40 -15.47 2.55 -10.52
CA PHE A 40 -14.00 2.56 -10.61
C PHE A 40 -13.41 1.16 -10.55
N ARG A 41 -12.20 1.04 -11.08
CA ARG A 41 -11.41 -0.18 -11.07
C ARG A 41 -10.05 0.08 -10.45
N LEU A 42 -9.50 -0.97 -9.85
CA LEU A 42 -8.18 -1.00 -9.24
C LEU A 42 -7.21 -1.75 -10.15
N LEU A 43 -5.99 -1.22 -10.29
CA LEU A 43 -4.92 -1.96 -10.96
C LEU A 43 -4.39 -3.06 -10.04
N LEU A 44 -4.46 -4.30 -10.49
CA LEU A 44 -3.85 -5.46 -9.85
C LEU A 44 -2.81 -6.09 -10.79
N LEU A 45 -1.65 -6.38 -10.24
CA LEU A 45 -0.52 -7.01 -10.92
C LEU A 45 -0.37 -8.45 -10.47
N GLN A 46 -0.23 -9.39 -11.40
CA GLN A 46 0.09 -10.78 -11.09
C GLN A 46 1.60 -10.97 -11.02
N ARG A 47 2.11 -11.29 -9.83
CA ARG A 47 3.53 -11.61 -9.64
C ARG A 47 3.89 -12.92 -10.31
N SER A 48 5.10 -13.00 -10.88
CA SER A 48 5.68 -14.25 -11.35
C SER A 48 5.77 -15.29 -10.23
N LYS A 49 5.66 -16.57 -10.59
CA LYS A 49 5.83 -17.68 -9.64
C LYS A 49 7.28 -17.84 -9.18
N SER A 50 8.25 -17.23 -9.86
CA SER A 50 9.67 -17.24 -9.48
C SER A 50 9.99 -16.23 -8.36
N GLN A 51 9.06 -15.35 -7.99
CA GLN A 51 9.28 -14.31 -7.00
C GLN A 51 9.45 -14.86 -5.58
N GLY A 52 10.48 -14.39 -4.86
CA GLY A 52 10.79 -14.84 -3.49
C GLY A 52 9.79 -14.39 -2.43
N PHE A 53 8.96 -13.40 -2.74
CA PHE A 53 7.89 -12.91 -1.87
C PHE A 53 6.55 -12.94 -2.60
N LEU A 54 5.57 -13.63 -2.01
CA LEU A 54 4.21 -13.80 -2.53
C LEU A 54 4.15 -14.28 -4.01
N PRO A 55 4.79 -15.41 -4.36
CA PRO A 55 4.81 -15.92 -5.74
C PRO A 55 3.40 -16.21 -6.27
N GLY A 56 3.08 -15.70 -7.46
CA GLY A 56 1.77 -15.86 -8.10
C GLY A 56 0.64 -15.03 -7.47
N ALA A 57 0.92 -14.16 -6.49
CA ALA A 57 -0.09 -13.29 -5.90
C ALA A 57 -0.48 -12.16 -6.85
N HIS A 58 -1.73 -11.72 -6.70
CA HIS A 58 -2.19 -10.45 -7.22
C HIS A 58 -1.97 -9.37 -6.17
N VAL A 59 -1.31 -8.29 -6.57
CA VAL A 59 -0.87 -7.21 -5.68
C VAL A 59 -1.12 -5.86 -6.34
N PHE A 60 -1.29 -4.81 -5.54
CA PHE A 60 -1.06 -3.45 -5.99
C PHE A 60 0.42 -3.22 -6.33
N PRO A 61 0.74 -2.33 -7.29
CA PRO A 61 2.12 -1.98 -7.62
C PRO A 61 2.90 -1.45 -6.42
N GLY A 62 4.16 -1.84 -6.27
CA GLY A 62 5.02 -1.34 -5.21
C GLY A 62 6.18 -2.24 -4.83
N GLY A 63 7.15 -1.65 -4.13
CA GLY A 63 8.38 -2.32 -3.78
C GLY A 63 9.17 -1.61 -2.70
N ALA A 64 10.45 -1.97 -2.59
CA ALA A 64 11.31 -1.46 -1.53
C ALA A 64 11.82 -0.05 -1.87
N LEU A 65 11.96 0.77 -0.84
CA LEU A 65 12.56 2.09 -0.96
C LEU A 65 14.04 1.96 -1.35
N ASP A 66 14.44 2.61 -2.44
CA ASP A 66 15.83 2.70 -2.89
C ASP A 66 16.52 3.95 -2.32
N ALA A 67 17.85 3.97 -2.32
CA ALA A 67 18.61 5.15 -1.93
C ALA A 67 18.38 6.33 -2.90
N SER A 68 18.18 6.07 -4.20
CA SER A 68 17.91 7.10 -5.21
C SER A 68 16.60 7.84 -4.96
N ASP A 69 15.61 7.20 -4.34
CA ASP A 69 14.33 7.82 -3.99
C ASP A 69 14.50 8.93 -2.92
N ARG A 70 15.60 8.89 -2.15
CA ARG A 70 15.96 9.91 -1.15
C ARG A 70 16.91 10.98 -1.69
N SER A 71 17.38 10.87 -2.93
CA SER A 71 18.43 11.73 -3.45
C SER A 71 18.04 13.21 -3.39
N ALA A 72 18.99 14.06 -2.96
CA ALA A 72 18.84 15.50 -3.03
C ALA A 72 18.69 16.01 -4.47
N ASP A 73 19.14 15.24 -5.47
CA ASP A 73 19.07 15.62 -6.89
C ASP A 73 17.63 15.86 -7.36
N TRP A 74 16.64 15.26 -6.71
CA TRP A 74 15.23 15.53 -6.98
C TRP A 74 14.85 17.01 -6.79
N LEU A 75 15.55 17.75 -5.93
CA LEU A 75 15.32 19.18 -5.69
C LEU A 75 15.31 19.98 -6.99
N GLN A 76 16.17 19.62 -7.96
CA GLN A 76 16.27 20.34 -9.22
C GLN A 76 15.04 20.17 -10.11
N LEU A 77 14.28 19.08 -9.96
CA LEU A 77 13.08 18.78 -10.73
C LEU A 77 11.81 19.35 -10.09
N PHE A 78 11.76 19.45 -8.75
CA PHE A 78 10.65 20.07 -8.03
C PHE A 78 10.71 21.61 -8.02
N ALA A 79 11.92 22.19 -8.12
CA ALA A 79 12.12 23.63 -8.24
C ALA A 79 11.74 24.17 -9.63
N PRO A 80 11.34 25.46 -9.75
CA PRO A 80 11.21 26.46 -8.69
C PRO A 80 9.83 26.51 -7.99
N HIS A 81 8.86 25.73 -8.47
CA HIS A 81 7.45 25.92 -8.11
C HIS A 81 7.09 25.36 -6.73
N HIS A 82 7.85 24.36 -6.27
CA HIS A 82 7.61 23.70 -5.00
C HIS A 82 8.88 23.74 -4.16
N LEU A 83 8.81 24.37 -2.99
CA LEU A 83 9.96 24.55 -2.11
C LEU A 83 10.15 23.34 -1.18
N PRO A 84 11.40 22.96 -0.87
CA PRO A 84 11.69 21.94 0.14
C PRO A 84 11.19 22.35 1.54
N PRO A 85 11.09 21.41 2.49
CA PRO A 85 11.51 20.01 2.39
C PRO A 85 10.42 19.07 1.82
N ARG A 86 9.17 19.53 1.75
CA ARG A 86 8.01 18.67 1.40
C ARG A 86 7.22 19.14 0.19
N PHE A 87 7.74 20.11 -0.56
CA PHE A 87 7.25 20.47 -1.89
C PHE A 87 5.76 20.84 -1.95
N GLY A 88 5.20 21.41 -0.87
CA GLY A 88 3.79 21.76 -0.79
C GLY A 88 2.84 20.59 -0.48
N LEU A 89 3.36 19.41 -0.13
CA LEU A 89 2.57 18.44 0.65
C LEU A 89 2.14 19.10 1.97
N GLY A 90 1.00 18.66 2.52
CA GLY A 90 0.37 19.21 3.74
C GLY A 90 1.24 19.10 5.00
N PRO A 91 0.72 19.07 6.24
CA PRO A 91 1.57 18.86 7.42
C PRO A 91 2.29 17.51 7.36
N ALA A 92 3.45 17.40 8.01
CA ALA A 92 4.18 16.13 8.07
C ALA A 92 3.32 15.10 8.79
N PRO A 93 3.18 13.88 8.26
CA PRO A 93 2.52 12.83 9.03
C PRO A 93 3.27 12.67 10.35
N ALA A 94 2.53 12.46 11.45
CA ALA A 94 3.13 12.24 12.76
C ALA A 94 4.25 11.21 12.64
N GLN A 95 5.43 11.53 13.16
CA GLN A 95 6.66 10.75 12.94
C GLN A 95 6.38 9.25 13.06
N ARG A 96 6.87 8.52 12.05
CA ARG A 96 6.91 7.06 12.08
C ARG A 96 7.83 6.66 13.22
N SER A 97 7.26 6.44 14.41
CA SER A 97 8.01 5.81 15.49
C SER A 97 8.52 4.48 14.95
N ALA A 98 9.83 4.43 14.74
CA ALA A 98 10.53 3.24 14.31
C ALA A 98 10.45 2.29 15.50
N VAL A 99 9.51 1.34 15.43
CA VAL A 99 9.26 0.33 16.48
C VAL A 99 8.60 0.95 17.74
N PRO A 100 7.74 0.24 18.48
CA PRO A 100 7.33 0.72 19.79
C PRO A 100 8.58 0.79 20.68
N GLU A 101 8.82 1.95 21.30
CA GLU A 101 9.91 2.13 22.27
C GLU A 101 9.86 1.00 23.31
N LEU A 102 10.97 0.26 23.43
CA LEU A 102 11.13 -0.77 24.46
C LEU A 102 11.06 -0.10 25.84
N PRO A 103 10.26 -0.59 26.81
CA PRO A 103 10.03 0.09 28.10
C PRO A 103 11.24 0.27 29.03
N ASN A 104 12.48 0.01 28.59
CA ASN A 104 13.67 0.00 29.45
C ASN A 104 14.91 0.67 28.84
N SER A 105 14.80 1.45 27.76
CA SER A 105 15.86 2.38 27.40
C SER A 105 15.77 3.61 28.32
N GLN A 106 16.67 3.69 29.31
CA GLN A 106 16.89 4.92 30.07
C GLN A 106 17.08 6.10 29.11
N PRO A 107 16.67 7.33 29.48
CA PRO A 107 16.90 8.52 28.67
C PRO A 107 18.39 8.89 28.73
N THR A 108 19.22 8.14 28.01
CA THR A 108 20.55 8.62 27.63
C THR A 108 20.33 9.71 26.59
N SER A 109 20.57 10.95 27.03
CA SER A 109 21.01 12.12 26.26
C SER A 109 20.68 12.12 24.76
N LEU A 110 19.87 13.10 24.33
CA LEU A 110 19.69 13.63 22.97
C LEU A 110 20.06 12.66 21.84
N PRO A 111 19.12 12.21 20.98
CA PRO A 111 19.43 11.25 19.94
C PRO A 111 20.58 11.78 19.09
N GLU A 112 21.71 11.06 19.11
CA GLU A 112 22.75 11.19 18.10
C GLU A 112 22.03 11.02 16.77
N VAL A 113 22.00 12.11 15.99
CA VAL A 113 21.56 12.13 14.61
C VAL A 113 22.37 11.05 13.92
N ALA A 114 21.74 9.89 13.68
CA ALA A 114 22.31 8.87 12.83
C ALA A 114 22.72 9.57 11.54
N ASP A 115 23.98 9.36 11.15
CA ASP A 115 24.74 9.90 10.03
C ASP A 115 23.94 9.88 8.70
N GLY A 116 22.94 10.73 8.63
CA GLY A 116 22.00 10.89 7.54
C GLY A 116 22.43 12.11 6.79
N ASP A 117 22.69 11.94 5.50
CA ASP A 117 23.00 13.02 4.59
C ASP A 117 21.99 14.17 4.80
N ALA A 118 22.45 15.30 5.33
CA ALA A 118 21.60 16.45 5.64
C ALA A 118 20.89 17.00 4.38
N ALA A 119 21.31 16.57 3.19
CA ALA A 119 20.68 16.88 1.91
C ALA A 119 19.55 15.92 1.49
N ALA A 120 19.38 14.77 2.15
CA ALA A 120 18.39 13.77 1.75
C ALA A 120 16.94 14.26 1.90
N LEU A 121 16.08 13.81 1.00
CA LEU A 121 14.64 14.10 1.07
C LEU A 121 13.98 13.46 2.29
N PRO A 122 12.93 14.09 2.86
CA PRO A 122 12.11 13.46 3.89
C PRO A 122 11.53 12.12 3.44
N ASP A 123 11.46 11.16 4.36
CA ASP A 123 10.99 9.79 4.09
C ASP A 123 9.61 9.74 3.42
N ASP A 124 8.68 10.64 3.78
CA ASP A 124 7.34 10.65 3.20
C ASP A 124 7.33 11.09 1.73
N VAL A 125 8.25 11.99 1.33
CA VAL A 125 8.47 12.36 -0.07
C VAL A 125 9.14 11.22 -0.82
N ALA A 126 10.21 10.67 -0.25
CA ALA A 126 10.96 9.57 -0.85
C ALA A 126 10.08 8.33 -1.10
N LEU A 127 9.18 8.00 -0.18
CA LEU A 127 8.25 6.89 -0.35
C LEU A 127 7.18 7.13 -1.40
N ARG A 128 6.77 8.38 -1.63
CA ARG A 128 5.88 8.74 -2.75
C ARG A 128 6.61 8.59 -4.08
N ILE A 129 7.88 9.01 -4.15
CA ILE A 129 8.74 8.79 -5.32
C ILE A 129 8.91 7.28 -5.57
N CYS A 130 9.24 6.50 -4.55
CA CYS A 130 9.34 5.04 -4.61
C CYS A 130 8.05 4.40 -5.16
N ALA A 131 6.88 4.75 -4.61
CA ALA A 131 5.61 4.21 -5.10
C ALA A 131 5.36 4.51 -6.59
N ILE A 132 5.72 5.70 -7.04
CA ILE A 132 5.58 6.11 -8.45
C ILE A 132 6.61 5.38 -9.33
N ARG A 133 7.86 5.27 -8.89
CA ARG A 133 8.94 4.54 -9.59
C ARG A 133 8.57 3.07 -9.76
N GLU A 134 8.15 2.40 -8.69
CA GLU A 134 7.76 0.99 -8.72
C GLU A 134 6.56 0.75 -9.64
N ALA A 135 5.56 1.66 -9.66
CA ALA A 135 4.46 1.57 -10.62
C ALA A 135 4.92 1.71 -12.08
N PHE A 136 5.95 2.50 -12.34
CA PHE A 136 6.58 2.57 -13.65
C PHE A 136 7.36 1.28 -13.99
N GLU A 137 8.17 0.77 -13.07
CA GLU A 137 8.94 -0.46 -13.25
C GLU A 137 8.02 -1.67 -13.49
N GLU A 138 6.98 -1.86 -12.69
CA GLU A 138 6.14 -3.06 -12.71
C GLU A 138 4.99 -3.00 -13.73
N ALA A 139 4.50 -1.79 -14.03
CA ALA A 139 3.29 -1.60 -14.85
C ALA A 139 3.43 -0.57 -15.99
N GLY A 140 4.55 0.15 -16.07
CA GLY A 140 4.74 1.23 -17.06
C GLY A 140 3.90 2.49 -16.79
N ALA A 141 3.29 2.61 -15.61
CA ALA A 141 2.45 3.75 -15.27
C ALA A 141 3.29 5.03 -15.07
N LEU A 142 3.02 6.09 -15.83
CA LEU A 142 3.77 7.35 -15.78
C LEU A 142 2.99 8.42 -15.00
N LEU A 143 3.07 8.35 -13.68
CA LEU A 143 2.48 9.33 -12.76
C LEU A 143 3.43 10.51 -12.56
N LEU A 144 3.63 11.27 -13.63
CA LEU A 144 4.52 12.43 -13.66
C LEU A 144 3.74 13.71 -13.92
N ARG A 145 4.35 14.84 -13.58
CA ARG A 145 3.82 16.18 -13.80
C ARG A 145 4.85 17.03 -14.55
N PRO A 146 4.48 17.69 -15.67
CA PRO A 146 5.37 18.62 -16.36
C PRO A 146 5.81 19.78 -15.47
N ARG A 147 7.10 20.13 -15.50
CA ARG A 147 7.69 21.13 -14.60
C ARG A 147 7.16 22.55 -14.82
N GLY A 148 6.74 22.89 -16.04
CA GLY A 148 6.20 24.21 -16.39
C GLY A 148 4.74 24.45 -15.99
N VAL A 149 4.01 23.42 -15.51
CA VAL A 149 2.57 23.54 -15.25
C VAL A 149 2.29 23.77 -13.76
N ARG A 150 2.11 25.05 -13.39
CA ARG A 150 1.46 25.42 -12.12
C ARG A 150 -0.04 25.26 -12.30
N ARG A 151 -0.69 24.29 -11.66
CA ARG A 151 -2.16 24.33 -11.48
C ARG A 151 -2.45 25.60 -10.68
N ILE A 152 -2.92 26.65 -11.34
CA ILE A 152 -3.58 27.78 -10.69
C ILE A 152 -4.97 27.26 -10.33
N SER A 153 -5.14 26.70 -9.13
CA SER A 153 -6.48 26.42 -8.62
C SER A 153 -6.94 27.60 -7.76
N GLU A 154 -7.36 28.69 -8.41
CA GLU A 154 -8.11 29.80 -7.81
C GLU A 154 -9.57 29.77 -8.28
N SER A 155 -10.20 28.60 -8.24
CA SER A 155 -11.67 28.50 -8.27
C SER A 155 -12.10 27.61 -7.11
N GLN A 156 -12.56 28.22 -6.02
CA GLN A 156 -12.98 27.55 -4.79
C GLN A 156 -14.28 26.73 -4.93
N ASP A 157 -14.91 26.69 -6.12
CA ASP A 157 -16.26 26.13 -6.32
C ASP A 157 -16.31 24.83 -7.16
N SER A 158 -15.19 24.32 -7.69
CA SER A 158 -15.15 23.03 -8.38
C SER A 158 -14.40 21.99 -7.54
N ALA A 159 -14.96 20.77 -7.43
CA ALA A 159 -14.24 19.64 -6.85
C ALA A 159 -12.88 19.48 -7.55
N PRO A 160 -11.78 19.24 -6.82
CA PRO A 160 -10.46 19.16 -7.43
C PRO A 160 -10.46 18.08 -8.52
N ASP A 161 -9.98 18.47 -9.70
CA ASP A 161 -9.89 17.59 -10.86
C ASP A 161 -9.07 16.34 -10.53
N LEU A 162 -9.61 15.17 -10.86
CA LEU A 162 -8.88 13.90 -10.83
C LEU A 162 -7.63 13.99 -11.71
N ASP A 163 -6.55 13.36 -11.27
CA ASP A 163 -5.30 13.34 -12.02
C ASP A 163 -5.36 12.40 -13.24
N CYS A 164 -4.42 12.59 -14.15
CA CYS A 164 -4.20 11.74 -15.32
C CYS A 164 -2.74 11.27 -15.34
N SER A 165 -2.50 10.08 -15.88
CA SER A 165 -1.14 9.64 -16.24
C SER A 165 -0.68 10.37 -17.50
N LEU A 166 0.63 10.55 -17.64
CA LEU A 166 1.20 10.96 -18.92
C LEU A 166 1.13 9.80 -19.92
N GLU A 167 1.00 10.16 -21.20
CA GLU A 167 1.17 9.21 -22.29
C GLU A 167 2.64 8.75 -22.36
N PRO A 168 2.89 7.45 -22.59
CA PRO A 168 4.24 6.93 -22.65
C PRO A 168 5.01 7.45 -23.87
N PRO A 169 6.28 7.87 -23.70
CA PRO A 169 7.13 8.22 -24.84
C PRO A 169 7.46 6.96 -25.67
N PRO A 170 7.87 7.11 -26.95
CA PRO A 170 8.21 5.97 -27.81
C PRO A 170 9.24 5.00 -27.21
N ASP A 171 10.22 5.54 -26.47
CA ASP A 171 11.31 4.77 -25.87
C ASP A 171 11.02 4.33 -24.42
N VAL A 172 9.75 4.31 -23.99
CA VAL A 172 9.36 3.99 -22.61
C VAL A 172 9.87 2.62 -22.16
N SER A 173 9.91 1.64 -23.05
CA SER A 173 10.38 0.28 -22.75
C SER A 173 11.88 0.24 -22.44
N ILE A 174 12.69 1.01 -23.17
CA ILE A 174 14.13 1.16 -22.94
C ILE A 174 14.37 1.80 -21.58
N TRP A 175 13.64 2.88 -21.30
CA TRP A 175 13.71 3.55 -20.00
C TRP A 175 13.32 2.62 -18.87
N ARG A 176 12.26 1.85 -19.03
CA ARG A 176 11.82 0.88 -18.04
C ARG A 176 12.89 -0.16 -17.74
N THR A 177 13.52 -0.75 -18.75
CA THR A 177 14.65 -1.68 -18.54
C THR A 177 15.82 -1.03 -17.80
N ARG A 178 16.14 0.25 -18.10
CA ARG A 178 17.21 0.97 -17.39
C ARG A 178 16.86 1.20 -15.92
N VAL A 179 15.63 1.61 -15.64
CA VAL A 179 15.15 1.89 -14.29
C VAL A 179 15.09 0.61 -13.45
N SER A 180 14.55 -0.48 -13.99
CA SER A 180 14.54 -1.78 -13.31
C SER A 180 15.96 -2.32 -13.04
N GLY A 181 16.94 -1.98 -13.88
CA GLY A 181 18.34 -2.32 -13.65
C GLY A 181 19.03 -1.43 -12.61
N ASP A 182 18.61 -0.17 -12.48
CA ASP A 182 19.14 0.82 -11.55
C ASP A 182 18.15 1.99 -11.39
N ALA A 183 17.57 2.07 -10.19
CA ALA A 183 16.52 3.02 -9.81
C ALA A 183 16.89 4.50 -10.05
N ARG A 184 18.19 4.83 -10.10
CA ARG A 184 18.68 6.20 -10.38
C ARG A 184 18.23 6.71 -11.75
N HIS A 185 18.10 5.83 -12.73
CA HIS A 185 17.64 6.22 -14.07
C HIS A 185 16.20 6.74 -14.09
N PHE A 186 15.43 6.57 -13.01
CA PHE A 186 14.09 7.15 -12.93
C PHE A 186 14.15 8.68 -12.84
N LEU A 187 15.18 9.21 -12.16
CA LEU A 187 15.47 10.64 -12.13
C LEU A 187 15.88 11.13 -13.51
N ASP A 188 16.73 10.38 -14.22
CA ASP A 188 17.17 10.72 -15.57
C ASP A 188 15.98 10.75 -16.56
N LEU A 189 15.06 9.78 -16.45
CA LEU A 189 13.82 9.76 -17.22
C LEU A 189 12.99 11.04 -16.96
N CYS A 190 12.77 11.39 -15.68
CA CYS A 190 12.02 12.59 -15.32
C CYS A 190 12.69 13.85 -15.85
N ALA A 191 14.01 13.94 -15.77
CA ALA A 191 14.79 15.06 -16.30
C ALA A 191 14.69 15.15 -17.84
N GLN A 192 14.80 14.03 -18.56
CA GLN A 192 14.65 14.00 -20.02
C GLN A 192 13.26 14.43 -20.48
N LEU A 193 12.22 14.06 -19.74
CA LEU A 193 10.84 14.45 -20.04
C LEU A 193 10.46 15.84 -19.52
N ASP A 194 11.38 16.57 -18.89
CA ASP A 194 11.13 17.83 -18.17
C ASP A 194 9.92 17.75 -17.21
N CYS A 195 9.87 16.64 -16.47
CA CYS A 195 8.80 16.30 -15.54
C CYS A 195 9.35 16.05 -14.12
N THR A 196 8.44 15.99 -13.16
CA THR A 196 8.70 15.52 -11.80
C THR A 196 7.68 14.44 -11.41
N PRO A 197 8.00 13.49 -10.51
CA PRO A 197 6.99 12.57 -9.98
C PRO A 197 5.81 13.32 -9.38
N ASN A 198 4.58 12.94 -9.74
CA ASN A 198 3.37 13.61 -9.26
C ASN A 198 3.03 13.17 -7.82
N ILE A 199 3.90 13.49 -6.86
CA ILE A 199 3.78 13.09 -5.46
C ILE A 199 2.51 13.62 -4.78
N TRP A 200 1.89 14.67 -5.35
CA TRP A 200 0.66 15.30 -4.86
C TRP A 200 -0.61 14.52 -5.23
N ALA A 201 -0.56 13.67 -6.25
CA ALA A 201 -1.67 12.81 -6.66
C ALA A 201 -1.84 11.59 -5.74
N LEU A 202 -0.86 11.35 -4.86
CA LEU A 202 -0.89 10.26 -3.89
C LEU A 202 -1.54 10.77 -2.59
N HIS A 203 -2.42 9.99 -2.00
CA HIS A 203 -3.02 10.27 -0.69
C HIS A 203 -2.63 9.15 0.26
N ASP A 204 -2.25 9.48 1.49
CA ASP A 204 -1.94 8.46 2.49
C ASP A 204 -3.18 7.58 2.75
N TRP A 205 -3.02 6.26 2.73
CA TRP A 205 -4.14 5.31 2.81
C TRP A 205 -4.03 4.32 3.97
N SER A 206 -2.88 3.65 4.11
CA SER A 206 -2.58 2.74 5.21
C SER A 206 -1.09 2.49 5.37
N GLY A 207 -0.66 2.04 6.54
CA GLY A 207 0.66 1.44 6.75
C GLY A 207 0.52 -0.04 7.07
N TRP A 208 1.42 -0.88 6.59
CA TRP A 208 1.40 -2.32 6.87
C TRP A 208 2.77 -2.81 7.33
N LEU A 209 2.80 -3.50 8.47
CA LEU A 209 3.94 -4.31 8.87
C LEU A 209 3.73 -5.76 8.46
N THR A 210 4.72 -6.34 7.80
CA THR A 210 4.74 -7.79 7.56
C THR A 210 4.86 -8.52 8.91
N PRO A 211 3.91 -9.40 9.28
CA PRO A 211 3.96 -10.11 10.54
C PRO A 211 5.17 -11.06 10.57
N PHE A 212 5.70 -11.32 11.77
CA PHE A 212 6.73 -12.35 11.93
C PHE A 212 6.15 -13.73 11.62
N VAL A 213 6.81 -14.46 10.73
CA VAL A 213 6.59 -15.88 10.49
C VAL A 213 7.97 -16.50 10.37
N ALA A 214 8.29 -17.49 11.20
CA ALA A 214 9.66 -17.99 11.39
C ALA A 214 10.39 -18.39 10.08
N GLU A 215 9.65 -18.78 9.05
CA GLU A 215 10.19 -19.18 7.74
C GLU A 215 10.36 -18.02 6.74
N LYS A 216 9.76 -16.85 6.99
CA LYS A 216 9.80 -15.70 6.07
C LYS A 216 10.96 -14.78 6.38
N ARG A 217 11.91 -14.70 5.45
CA ARG A 217 13.07 -13.80 5.52
C ARG A 217 12.76 -12.35 5.12
N HIS A 218 11.69 -12.13 4.35
CA HIS A 218 11.33 -10.81 3.84
C HIS A 218 10.23 -10.18 4.69
N ARG A 219 10.55 -9.07 5.35
CA ARG A 219 9.62 -8.27 6.14
C ARG A 219 9.68 -6.82 5.68
N PHE A 220 8.51 -6.23 5.45
CA PHE A 220 8.37 -4.86 4.98
C PHE A 220 7.54 -3.99 5.90
N ASP A 221 7.95 -2.73 6.01
CA ASP A 221 7.19 -1.61 6.52
C ASP A 221 6.67 -0.79 5.33
N THR A 222 5.48 -1.13 4.88
CA THR A 222 4.95 -0.66 3.61
C THR A 222 3.97 0.49 3.82
N SER A 223 4.21 1.61 3.15
CA SER A 223 3.26 2.73 3.07
C SER A 223 2.38 2.57 1.85
N PHE A 224 1.08 2.51 2.03
CA PHE A 224 0.11 2.45 0.95
C PHE A 224 -0.38 3.86 0.67
N TYR A 225 -0.28 4.25 -0.59
CA TYR A 225 -0.83 5.48 -1.12
C TYR A 225 -2.00 5.15 -2.05
N LEU A 226 -3.03 5.98 -2.05
CA LEU A 226 -4.15 5.88 -2.98
C LEU A 226 -4.05 7.00 -4.01
N CYS A 227 -4.19 6.67 -5.28
CA CYS A 227 -4.17 7.64 -6.38
C CYS A 227 -5.39 7.43 -7.25
N CYS A 228 -6.24 8.46 -7.33
CA CYS A 228 -7.47 8.44 -8.12
C CYS A 228 -7.25 9.09 -9.49
N LEU A 229 -7.35 8.30 -10.54
CA LEU A 229 -7.18 8.71 -11.92
C LEU A 229 -8.52 8.85 -12.64
N ARG A 230 -8.63 9.83 -13.52
CA ARG A 230 -9.84 10.05 -14.32
C ARG A 230 -10.18 8.83 -15.20
N GLU A 231 -9.16 8.23 -15.79
CA GLU A 231 -9.27 7.09 -16.71
C GLU A 231 -8.11 6.10 -16.48
N GLN A 232 -8.27 4.89 -17.02
CA GLN A 232 -7.24 3.86 -16.92
C GLN A 232 -6.06 4.25 -17.82
N PRO A 233 -4.85 4.45 -17.26
CA PRO A 233 -3.68 4.68 -18.08
C PRO A 233 -3.32 3.45 -18.90
N PRO A 234 -2.54 3.59 -19.99
CA PRO A 234 -1.93 2.46 -20.66
C PRO A 234 -0.99 1.74 -19.67
N ILE A 235 -1.22 0.45 -19.46
CA ILE A 235 -0.45 -0.40 -18.55
C ILE A 235 0.12 -1.57 -19.34
N GLN A 236 1.35 -1.95 -19.02
CA GLN A 236 2.00 -3.14 -19.55
C GLN A 236 2.82 -3.81 -18.45
N PRO A 237 2.70 -5.12 -18.21
CA PRO A 237 3.56 -5.84 -17.25
C PRO A 237 5.01 -5.90 -17.77
N ASP A 238 5.98 -6.04 -16.86
CA ASP A 238 7.41 -6.14 -17.22
C ASP A 238 7.80 -7.54 -17.74
N LEU A 239 6.89 -8.51 -17.62
CA LEU A 239 7.04 -9.92 -17.98
C LEU A 239 8.20 -10.63 -17.27
N THR A 240 8.72 -10.03 -16.20
CA THR A 240 9.82 -10.57 -15.39
C THR A 240 9.36 -10.76 -13.96
N GLU A 241 9.08 -9.66 -13.26
CA GLU A 241 8.53 -9.70 -11.91
C GLU A 241 7.01 -9.83 -11.91
N VAL A 242 6.37 -9.19 -12.89
CA VAL A 242 4.94 -9.16 -13.13
C VAL A 242 4.64 -9.80 -14.47
N VAL A 243 3.79 -10.84 -14.46
CA VAL A 243 3.48 -11.63 -15.66
C VAL A 243 2.15 -11.24 -16.29
N ASP A 244 1.28 -10.56 -15.54
CA ASP A 244 -0.03 -10.11 -16.01
C ASP A 244 -0.50 -8.88 -15.21
N CYS A 245 -1.44 -8.13 -15.79
CA CYS A 245 -2.07 -6.99 -15.14
C CYS A 245 -3.56 -6.92 -15.49
N GLN A 246 -4.38 -6.51 -14.54
CA GLN A 246 -5.82 -6.38 -14.75
C GLN A 246 -6.41 -5.24 -13.95
N TRP A 247 -7.46 -4.63 -14.52
CA TRP A 247 -8.29 -3.63 -13.85
C TRP A 247 -9.58 -4.28 -13.39
N LEU A 248 -9.75 -4.45 -12.08
CA LEU A 248 -10.95 -5.04 -11.47
C LEU A 248 -11.58 -4.04 -10.50
N SER A 249 -12.91 -3.96 -10.46
CA SER A 249 -13.56 -3.26 -9.35
C SER A 249 -13.28 -3.98 -8.03
N PRO A 250 -13.42 -3.31 -6.86
CA PRO A 250 -13.24 -3.96 -5.57
C PRO A 250 -14.10 -5.25 -5.44
N SER A 251 -15.37 -5.17 -5.83
CA SER A 251 -16.29 -6.31 -5.84
C SER A 251 -15.88 -7.42 -6.81
N GLU A 252 -15.41 -7.07 -8.01
CA GLU A 252 -14.91 -8.05 -9.00
C GLU A 252 -13.65 -8.77 -8.49
N ALA A 253 -12.73 -8.04 -7.86
CA ALA A 253 -11.52 -8.62 -7.27
C ALA A 253 -11.85 -9.61 -6.14
N THR A 254 -12.79 -9.26 -5.25
CA THR A 254 -13.27 -10.19 -4.22
C THR A 254 -13.89 -11.44 -4.84
N LYS A 255 -14.75 -11.29 -5.86
CA LYS A 255 -15.38 -12.42 -6.55
C LYS A 255 -14.34 -13.35 -7.18
N SER A 256 -13.38 -12.78 -7.90
CA SER A 256 -12.29 -13.50 -8.57
C SER A 256 -11.39 -14.23 -7.56
N PHE A 257 -11.21 -13.65 -6.37
CA PHE A 257 -10.49 -14.30 -5.28
C PHE A 257 -11.22 -15.56 -4.79
N LEU A 258 -12.54 -15.46 -4.58
CA LEU A 258 -13.36 -16.56 -4.09
C LEU A 258 -13.52 -17.67 -5.14
N SER A 259 -13.58 -17.33 -6.42
CA SER A 259 -13.58 -18.31 -7.53
C SER A 259 -12.22 -18.94 -7.80
N LYS A 260 -11.18 -18.54 -7.04
CA LYS A 260 -9.79 -19.03 -7.16
C LYS A 260 -9.11 -18.64 -8.49
N GLU A 261 -9.65 -17.66 -9.20
CA GLU A 261 -9.04 -17.09 -10.40
C GLU A 261 -7.82 -16.24 -10.05
N ILE A 262 -7.91 -15.49 -8.94
CA ILE A 262 -6.82 -14.66 -8.44
C ILE A 262 -6.49 -15.03 -6.99
N TRP A 263 -5.25 -14.84 -6.59
CA TRP A 263 -4.84 -15.00 -5.20
C TRP A 263 -4.45 -13.66 -4.59
N LEU A 264 -5.12 -13.27 -3.50
CA LEU A 264 -4.82 -12.07 -2.73
C LEU A 264 -4.16 -12.45 -1.40
N ALA A 265 -3.02 -11.84 -1.11
CA ALA A 265 -2.43 -11.91 0.23
C ALA A 265 -3.30 -11.16 1.25
N PRO A 266 -3.20 -11.45 2.56
CA PRO A 266 -4.09 -10.85 3.56
C PRO A 266 -4.17 -9.31 3.55
N PRO A 267 -3.04 -8.56 3.43
CA PRO A 267 -3.11 -7.10 3.29
C PRO A 267 -3.89 -6.65 2.05
N GLN A 268 -3.64 -7.29 0.91
CA GLN A 268 -4.31 -6.97 -0.37
C GLN A 268 -5.82 -7.21 -0.26
N PHE A 269 -6.22 -8.37 0.26
CA PHE A 269 -7.64 -8.69 0.46
C PHE A 269 -8.31 -7.71 1.43
N TYR A 270 -7.66 -7.39 2.55
CA TYR A 270 -8.20 -6.47 3.53
C TYR A 270 -8.40 -5.06 2.95
N GLU A 271 -7.44 -4.54 2.19
CA GLU A 271 -7.54 -3.23 1.55
C GLU A 271 -8.60 -3.19 0.44
N ILE A 272 -8.71 -4.23 -0.39
CA ILE A 272 -9.79 -4.34 -1.38
C ILE A 272 -11.17 -4.30 -0.68
N ARG A 273 -11.33 -5.05 0.41
CA ARG A 273 -12.57 -5.03 1.21
C ARG A 273 -12.83 -3.70 1.89
N ARG A 274 -11.80 -2.88 2.18
CA ARG A 274 -11.97 -1.49 2.62
C ARG A 274 -12.48 -0.60 1.49
N LEU A 275 -11.94 -0.78 0.28
CA LEU A 275 -12.32 0.00 -0.90
C LEU A 275 -13.75 -0.30 -1.40
N GLU A 276 -14.29 -1.49 -1.13
CA GLU A 276 -15.71 -1.81 -1.35
C GLU A 276 -16.71 -0.97 -0.51
N ASN A 277 -16.23 -0.18 0.46
CA ASN A 277 -17.09 0.77 1.16
C ASN A 277 -17.50 1.97 0.27
N PHE A 278 -16.83 2.17 -0.86
CA PHE A 278 -17.05 3.31 -1.75
C PHE A 278 -17.76 2.86 -3.02
N ALA A 279 -18.92 3.45 -3.29
CA ALA A 279 -19.68 3.17 -4.52
C ALA A 279 -19.15 3.93 -5.74
N SER A 280 -18.35 4.98 -5.55
CA SER A 280 -17.82 5.76 -6.68
C SER A 280 -16.41 6.30 -6.44
N LEU A 281 -15.67 6.51 -7.53
CA LEU A 281 -14.35 7.15 -7.53
C LEU A 281 -14.41 8.53 -6.90
N SER A 282 -15.48 9.29 -7.18
CA SER A 282 -15.65 10.62 -6.63
C SER A 282 -15.78 10.59 -5.10
N ASN A 283 -16.51 9.62 -4.55
CA ASN A 283 -16.64 9.46 -3.10
C ASN A 283 -15.30 9.03 -2.48
N LEU A 284 -14.57 8.14 -3.14
CA LEU A 284 -13.25 7.69 -2.70
C LEU A 284 -12.24 8.86 -2.71
N HIS A 285 -12.18 9.63 -3.79
CA HIS A 285 -11.28 10.78 -3.90
C HIS A 285 -11.63 11.87 -2.90
N LYS A 286 -12.93 12.18 -2.73
CA LYS A 286 -13.39 13.12 -1.70
C LYS A 286 -12.97 12.68 -0.30
N PHE A 287 -13.10 11.39 0.00
CA PHE A 287 -12.63 10.83 1.26
C PHE A 287 -11.12 11.06 1.44
N CYS A 288 -10.28 10.78 0.45
CA CYS A 288 -8.85 11.06 0.54
C CYS A 288 -8.52 12.52 0.86
N LEU A 289 -9.25 13.46 0.26
CA LEU A 289 -9.01 14.90 0.43
C LEU A 289 -9.44 15.39 1.82
N GLU A 290 -10.60 14.98 2.29
CA GLU A 290 -11.14 15.37 3.61
C GLU A 290 -10.31 14.82 4.78
N HIS A 291 -9.48 13.80 4.52
CA HIS A 291 -8.72 13.07 5.52
C HIS A 291 -7.20 13.18 5.33
N ALA A 292 -6.73 14.05 4.43
CA ALA A 292 -5.31 14.19 4.11
C ALA A 292 -4.43 14.62 5.30
N SER A 293 -5.02 15.27 6.32
CA SER A 293 -4.32 15.69 7.55
C SER A 293 -4.46 14.69 8.70
N GLU A 294 -5.24 13.62 8.53
CA GLU A 294 -5.47 12.64 9.58
C GLU A 294 -4.34 11.60 9.63
N ARG A 295 -4.11 11.07 10.84
CA ARG A 295 -3.10 10.03 11.01
C ARG A 295 -3.54 8.76 10.29
N THR A 296 -2.72 8.31 9.35
CA THR A 296 -2.92 7.03 8.67
C THR A 296 -2.71 5.87 9.64
N GLU A 297 -3.69 4.96 9.68
CA GLU A 297 -3.63 3.76 10.52
C GLU A 297 -2.54 2.82 10.02
N ARG A 298 -1.80 2.22 10.95
CA ARG A 298 -0.73 1.28 10.63
C ARG A 298 -1.09 -0.09 11.17
N TRP A 299 -1.44 -0.99 10.27
CA TRP A 299 -1.76 -2.37 10.57
C TRP A 299 -0.51 -3.13 10.98
N ARG A 300 -0.57 -3.71 12.17
CA ARG A 300 0.51 -4.51 12.76
C ARG A 300 -0.03 -5.90 13.06
N PRO A 301 -0.31 -6.72 12.04
CA PRO A 301 -0.89 -8.02 12.25
C PRO A 301 -0.06 -8.89 13.20
N VAL A 302 -0.73 -9.57 14.12
CA VAL A 302 -0.15 -10.68 14.90
C VAL A 302 -0.77 -11.98 14.41
N THR A 303 0.08 -12.94 14.04
CA THR A 303 -0.39 -14.24 13.57
C THR A 303 -0.70 -15.14 14.75
N CYS A 304 -1.92 -15.70 14.77
CA CYS A 304 -2.36 -16.72 15.72
C CYS A 304 -2.74 -17.99 14.94
N VAL A 305 -1.99 -19.07 15.16
CA VAL A 305 -2.25 -20.39 14.59
C VAL A 305 -3.22 -21.13 15.51
N THR A 306 -4.27 -21.68 14.93
CA THR A 306 -5.31 -22.46 15.61
C THR A 306 -5.19 -23.93 15.20
N ALA A 307 -5.96 -24.82 15.82
CA ALA A 307 -5.93 -26.25 15.48
C ALA A 307 -6.35 -26.55 14.02
N ASP A 308 -7.08 -25.65 13.37
CA ASP A 308 -7.68 -25.85 12.05
C ASP A 308 -7.47 -24.69 11.07
N GLY A 309 -6.64 -23.70 11.41
CA GLY A 309 -6.43 -22.53 10.56
C GLY A 309 -5.48 -21.48 11.12
N MET A 310 -5.62 -20.25 10.62
CA MET A 310 -4.79 -19.12 11.02
C MET A 310 -5.64 -17.84 11.11
N ILE A 311 -5.36 -17.03 12.13
CA ILE A 311 -6.01 -15.75 12.37
C ILE A 311 -4.94 -14.65 12.34
N GLN A 312 -5.18 -13.60 11.57
CA GLN A 312 -4.44 -12.35 11.63
C GLN A 312 -5.19 -11.40 12.56
N LEU A 313 -4.64 -11.14 13.75
CA LEU A 313 -5.19 -10.22 14.74
C LEU A 313 -4.69 -8.81 14.45
N TYR A 314 -5.59 -7.81 14.47
CA TYR A 314 -5.26 -6.41 14.23
C TYR A 314 -5.48 -5.55 15.50
N PRO A 315 -4.91 -4.32 15.56
CA PRO A 315 -5.07 -3.43 16.70
C PRO A 315 -6.52 -3.21 17.11
N GLY A 316 -6.79 -3.29 18.42
CA GLY A 316 -8.14 -3.15 19.00
C GLY A 316 -8.92 -4.46 19.14
N ASP A 317 -8.44 -5.56 18.57
CA ASP A 317 -8.97 -6.89 18.82
C ASP A 317 -8.73 -7.33 20.28
N GLU A 318 -9.64 -8.10 20.86
CA GLU A 318 -9.56 -8.57 22.25
C GLU A 318 -8.32 -9.42 22.55
N LEU A 319 -7.84 -10.17 21.56
CA LEU A 319 -6.63 -10.99 21.71
C LEU A 319 -5.36 -10.25 21.28
N TYR A 320 -5.49 -9.01 20.84
CA TYR A 320 -4.35 -8.18 20.46
C TYR A 320 -3.84 -7.43 21.69
N LEU A 321 -2.70 -7.87 22.22
CA LEU A 321 -1.99 -7.11 23.26
C LEU A 321 -1.06 -6.11 22.57
N GLU A 322 -1.10 -4.85 23.00
CA GLU A 322 -0.21 -3.79 22.49
C GLU A 322 1.21 -3.94 23.06
N ASP A 323 1.87 -5.06 22.77
CA ASP A 323 3.25 -5.36 23.16
C ASP A 323 4.12 -5.56 21.92
N SER A 324 5.24 -4.85 21.84
CA SER A 324 6.22 -4.95 20.75
C SER A 324 6.78 -6.36 20.61
N HIS A 325 6.88 -7.11 21.71
CA HIS A 325 7.36 -8.49 21.69
C HIS A 325 6.43 -9.46 20.95
N LEU A 326 5.14 -9.12 20.80
CA LEU A 326 4.20 -9.94 20.04
C LEU A 326 4.37 -9.81 18.53
N LEU A 327 4.93 -8.69 18.05
CA LEU A 327 5.20 -8.52 16.62
C LEU A 327 6.34 -9.42 16.12
N GLU A 328 7.12 -9.99 17.04
CA GLU A 328 8.23 -10.90 16.79
C GLU A 328 7.89 -12.38 17.10
N LYS A 329 6.60 -12.69 17.32
CA LYS A 329 6.16 -14.04 17.67
C LYS A 329 4.92 -14.45 16.89
N VAL A 330 4.82 -15.76 16.66
CA VAL A 330 3.58 -16.41 16.23
C VAL A 330 2.90 -16.95 17.48
N LEU A 331 1.65 -16.54 17.70
CA LEU A 331 0.80 -17.13 18.74
C LEU A 331 0.28 -18.48 18.25
N SER A 332 0.08 -19.42 19.15
CA SER A 332 -0.50 -20.73 18.83
C SER A 332 -1.46 -21.19 19.92
N THR A 333 -2.50 -21.93 19.53
CA THR A 333 -3.47 -22.53 20.44
C THR A 333 -4.02 -23.83 19.88
N GLU A 334 -4.33 -24.77 20.77
CA GLU A 334 -4.96 -26.05 20.44
C GLU A 334 -6.48 -25.93 20.22
N LYS A 335 -7.05 -24.74 20.46
CA LYS A 335 -8.47 -24.48 20.20
C LYS A 335 -8.75 -24.40 18.70
N LYS A 336 -9.93 -24.84 18.30
CA LYS A 336 -10.43 -24.61 16.94
C LYS A 336 -10.76 -23.14 16.74
N THR A 337 -10.68 -22.68 15.49
CA THR A 337 -11.01 -21.30 15.11
C THR A 337 -12.41 -20.91 15.57
N GLU A 338 -13.41 -21.79 15.40
CA GLU A 338 -14.79 -21.51 15.80
C GLU A 338 -14.96 -21.28 17.32
N GLU A 339 -14.17 -21.97 18.15
CA GLU A 339 -14.19 -21.80 19.61
C GLU A 339 -13.66 -20.41 20.00
N ILE A 340 -12.52 -20.02 19.43
CA ILE A 340 -11.91 -18.71 19.66
C ILE A 340 -12.84 -17.57 19.21
N MET A 341 -13.55 -17.77 18.09
CA MET A 341 -14.50 -16.77 17.58
C MET A 341 -15.73 -16.62 18.48
N LYS A 342 -16.17 -17.67 19.19
CA LYS A 342 -17.31 -17.62 20.12
C LYS A 342 -16.97 -16.95 21.45
N GLU A 343 -15.72 -17.05 21.89
CA GLU A 343 -15.26 -16.49 23.16
C GLU A 343 -15.04 -14.97 23.10
N ALA A 344 -14.62 -14.45 21.95
CA ALA A 344 -14.26 -13.05 21.78
C ALA A 344 -15.47 -12.16 21.48
N LYS A 345 -15.51 -10.98 22.12
CA LYS A 345 -16.56 -9.97 21.98
C LYS A 345 -16.11 -8.78 21.13
N LYS A 346 -14.83 -8.41 21.23
CA LYS A 346 -14.22 -7.34 20.41
C LYS A 346 -13.33 -7.95 19.35
N LEU A 347 -13.76 -7.84 18.09
CA LEU A 347 -13.13 -8.46 16.95
C LEU A 347 -12.60 -7.38 16.01
N HIS A 348 -11.34 -7.54 15.64
CA HIS A 348 -10.73 -6.87 14.52
C HIS A 348 -9.66 -7.82 13.97
N ARG A 349 -10.10 -8.76 13.15
CA ARG A 349 -9.27 -9.87 12.69
C ARG A 349 -9.69 -10.40 11.32
N LEU A 350 -8.74 -11.02 10.65
CA LEU A 350 -8.96 -11.79 9.43
C LEU A 350 -8.69 -13.27 9.72
N VAL A 351 -9.67 -14.12 9.47
CA VAL A 351 -9.60 -15.57 9.64
C VAL A 351 -9.32 -16.21 8.29
N GLN A 352 -8.26 -16.99 8.19
CA GLN A 352 -7.85 -17.69 6.98
C GLN A 352 -8.20 -19.17 7.08
N HIS A 353 -9.22 -19.59 6.33
CA HIS A 353 -9.67 -20.97 6.27
C HIS A 353 -8.92 -21.76 5.19
N SER A 354 -8.59 -21.10 4.08
CA SER A 354 -7.71 -21.64 3.03
C SER A 354 -7.08 -20.49 2.23
N ARG A 355 -6.24 -20.81 1.23
CA ARG A 355 -5.54 -19.82 0.39
C ARG A 355 -6.45 -18.79 -0.29
N HIS A 356 -7.70 -19.16 -0.60
CA HIS A 356 -8.68 -18.34 -1.33
C HIS A 356 -9.97 -18.10 -0.53
N HIS A 357 -9.92 -18.32 0.78
CA HIS A 357 -11.12 -18.32 1.61
C HIS A 357 -10.82 -17.65 2.96
N TYR A 358 -11.16 -16.37 3.06
CA TYR A 358 -10.91 -15.53 4.23
C TYR A 358 -12.23 -14.94 4.74
N SER A 359 -12.37 -14.84 6.06
CA SER A 359 -13.42 -14.05 6.71
C SER A 359 -12.80 -12.84 7.41
N ILE A 360 -13.46 -11.68 7.37
CA ILE A 360 -13.08 -10.48 8.10
C ILE A 360 -14.13 -10.21 9.17
N HIS A 361 -13.69 -10.02 10.41
CA HIS A 361 -14.57 -9.71 11.53
C HIS A 361 -14.13 -8.39 12.17
N VAL A 362 -15.02 -7.40 12.10
CA VAL A 362 -14.85 -6.07 12.70
C VAL A 362 -16.08 -5.73 13.53
N THR A 363 -15.93 -5.69 14.85
CA THR A 363 -16.95 -5.23 15.81
C THR A 363 -16.51 -4.00 16.59
N ILE A 364 -15.25 -3.57 16.43
CA ILE A 364 -14.75 -2.37 17.06
C ILE A 364 -15.32 -1.10 16.40
N PRO A 365 -15.57 -0.03 17.17
CA PRO A 365 -15.97 1.25 16.59
C PRO A 365 -14.83 1.86 15.78
N SER A 366 -15.16 2.61 14.72
CA SER A 366 -14.19 3.43 13.99
C SER A 366 -13.49 4.38 14.95
N LYS A 367 -12.15 4.35 14.96
CA LYS A 367 -11.33 5.35 15.66
C LYS A 367 -11.08 6.52 14.70
N GLY A 368 -11.47 7.73 15.10
CA GLY A 368 -11.42 8.89 14.21
C GLY A 368 -12.33 8.68 12.99
N LYS A 369 -11.89 9.15 11.82
CA LYS A 369 -12.63 8.96 10.57
C LYS A 369 -12.05 7.82 9.71
N HIS A 370 -11.40 6.85 10.35
CA HIS A 370 -10.94 5.63 9.70
C HIS A 370 -12.10 4.75 9.23
N ILE A 371 -11.98 4.17 8.03
CA ILE A 371 -12.96 3.21 7.49
C ILE A 371 -12.37 1.80 7.50
N TYR A 372 -12.93 0.95 8.35
CA TYR A 372 -12.66 -0.49 8.36
C TYR A 372 -13.43 -1.20 7.23
N PRO A 373 -12.97 -2.40 6.79
CA PRO A 373 -13.77 -3.22 5.89
C PRO A 373 -15.07 -3.65 6.59
N LYS A 374 -16.15 -3.80 5.81
CA LYS A 374 -17.37 -4.42 6.32
C LYS A 374 -17.07 -5.85 6.75
N SER A 375 -17.62 -6.27 7.90
CA SER A 375 -17.56 -7.66 8.32
C SER A 375 -18.04 -8.58 7.19
N TYR A 376 -17.26 -9.61 6.91
CA TYR A 376 -17.45 -10.51 5.79
C TYR A 376 -17.19 -11.93 6.25
N VAL A 377 -18.21 -12.78 6.16
CA VAL A 377 -18.13 -14.19 6.56
C VAL A 377 -18.47 -15.03 5.34
N VAL A 378 -17.49 -15.82 4.88
CA VAL A 378 -17.74 -16.74 3.77
C VAL A 378 -18.63 -17.87 4.26
N ASN A 379 -19.64 -18.23 3.46
CA ASN A 379 -20.58 -19.27 3.82
C ASN A 379 -19.94 -20.67 3.68
N LYS A 380 -20.25 -21.59 4.61
CA LYS A 380 -19.65 -22.95 4.66
C LYS A 380 -19.91 -23.80 3.41
N SER A 381 -20.83 -23.40 2.53
CA SER A 381 -21.13 -24.06 1.26
C SER A 381 -20.02 -23.97 0.19
N HIS A 382 -18.95 -23.22 0.45
CA HIS A 382 -17.77 -23.10 -0.41
C HIS A 382 -16.52 -23.83 0.13
N LEU A 383 -16.67 -24.57 1.24
CA LEU A 383 -15.72 -25.56 1.76
C LEU A 383 -16.04 -26.92 1.16
#